data_AF-A0A8S2MTQ5-F1
#
_entry.id   AF-A0A8S2MTQ5-F1
#
_cell.length_a   1.000
_cell.length_b   1.000
_cell.length_c   1.000
_cell.angle_alpha   90.00
_cell.angle_beta   90.00
_cell.angle_gamma   90.00
#
_symmetry.space_group_name_H-M   'P 1'
#
loop_
_entity.id
_entity.type
_entity.pdbx_description
1 polymer ?
#
loop_
_entity_poly.entity_id
_entity_poly.type
_entity_poly.pdbx_seq_one_letter_code
_entity_poly.pdbx_strand_id
1 'polypeptide(L)'
;MATVSDETVSVPPSLASNNISPSQQSSRLNGATFIAIPTASEVIDKFRVSQMRVGKISEVIGGRLKINYENIPGEHFWVHHASELIHPVSWSHVTGHEIEATQEYHNDVVKLIETNSYSASIATPDLFRKIPKISPDDDQFQEGQKLEAVDPLDMSRICPATIGKVLKNGYFMLSIDGSLAEDGSDWFCYHSSSRLIFPINFCEINKIPLSPPLDYQGEFEWGKYLRETNSVYAPREVFQIIKEKTTNPFSIGMKIEAVDMMAPHLVCVATIAQVADSLIRVHFDGWSDDFEQWIDCQSTNIYPIGWCELVGYKLEPPKQPEQENTETTKRSSKKSNNRKSNKRKRLT
;
A
#
# COMPACT_ATOMS: atom_id res chain seq x y z
N MET A 1 -14.98 -72.39 -22.97
CA MET A 1 -14.07 -71.76 -22.00
C MET A 1 -14.44 -70.29 -21.88
N ALA A 2 -14.87 -69.92 -20.68
CA ALA A 2 -14.96 -68.60 -20.05
C ALA A 2 -15.32 -67.35 -20.89
N THR A 3 -16.52 -66.85 -20.61
CA THR A 3 -16.94 -65.44 -20.61
C THR A 3 -16.26 -64.66 -19.47
N VAL A 4 -15.79 -63.43 -19.72
CA VAL A 4 -15.44 -62.40 -18.72
C VAL A 4 -15.74 -61.05 -19.41
N SER A 5 -16.95 -60.48 -19.28
CA SER A 5 -17.49 -59.65 -18.19
C SER A 5 -16.86 -58.26 -18.07
N ASP A 6 -17.73 -57.30 -18.36
CA ASP A 6 -17.72 -55.86 -18.17
C ASP A 6 -17.42 -55.49 -16.69
N GLU A 7 -16.49 -54.57 -16.44
CA GLU A 7 -16.37 -53.90 -15.14
C GLU A 7 -16.28 -52.38 -15.36
N THR A 8 -17.48 -51.79 -15.33
CA THR A 8 -17.72 -50.39 -15.01
C THR A 8 -17.21 -50.08 -13.60
N VAL A 9 -16.21 -49.22 -13.47
CA VAL A 9 -15.81 -48.68 -12.16
C VAL A 9 -16.82 -47.59 -11.77
N SER A 10 -17.71 -47.97 -10.87
CA SER A 10 -18.66 -47.12 -10.16
C SER A 10 -17.93 -46.10 -9.27
N VAL A 11 -18.20 -44.81 -9.47
CA VAL A 11 -17.87 -43.73 -8.53
C VAL A 11 -18.90 -43.74 -7.41
N PRO A 12 -18.52 -43.84 -6.12
CA PRO A 12 -19.47 -43.78 -5.02
C PRO A 12 -19.97 -42.33 -4.81
N PRO A 13 -21.27 -42.12 -4.50
CA PRO A 13 -21.82 -40.81 -4.24
C PRO A 13 -21.74 -40.41 -2.76
N SER A 14 -21.51 -39.11 -2.59
CA SER A 14 -21.84 -38.27 -1.44
C SER A 14 -20.97 -38.35 -0.18
N LEU A 15 -20.69 -37.14 0.34
CA LEU A 15 -20.82 -36.64 1.72
C LEU A 15 -19.81 -35.49 1.84
N ALA A 16 -20.08 -34.31 2.35
CA ALA A 16 -21.29 -33.62 2.73
C ALA A 16 -20.90 -32.13 2.75
N SER A 17 -21.90 -31.26 2.61
CA SER A 17 -21.82 -29.85 2.97
C SER A 17 -21.18 -29.69 4.35
N ASN A 18 -19.93 -29.25 4.41
CA ASN A 18 -19.34 -28.78 5.65
C ASN A 18 -19.85 -27.34 5.87
N ASN A 19 -20.96 -27.25 6.61
CA ASN A 19 -21.26 -26.08 7.41
C ASN A 19 -20.14 -25.93 8.46
N ILE A 20 -19.04 -25.29 8.06
CA ILE A 20 -17.99 -24.85 8.98
C ILE A 20 -18.59 -23.69 9.76
N SER A 21 -18.58 -23.77 11.10
CA SER A 21 -18.94 -22.60 11.92
C SER A 21 -17.99 -21.45 11.55
N PRO A 22 -18.45 -20.19 11.53
CA PRO A 22 -17.60 -19.05 11.11
C PRO A 22 -16.26 -18.92 11.87
N SER A 23 -16.12 -19.60 13.01
CA SER A 23 -14.97 -19.59 13.90
C SER A 23 -13.82 -20.55 13.57
N GLN A 24 -13.87 -21.32 12.47
CA GLN A 24 -12.82 -22.30 12.13
C GLN A 24 -12.31 -22.23 10.68
N GLN A 25 -12.49 -21.09 10.00
CA GLN A 25 -11.96 -20.93 8.65
C GLN A 25 -10.43 -20.77 8.72
N SER A 26 -9.69 -21.54 7.90
CA SER A 26 -8.26 -21.35 7.70
C SER A 26 -7.97 -21.34 6.20
N SER A 27 -6.98 -20.55 5.79
CA SER A 27 -6.60 -20.40 4.38
C SER A 27 -5.11 -20.68 4.21
N ARG A 28 -4.72 -21.28 3.08
CA ARG A 28 -3.32 -21.64 2.81
C ARG A 28 -2.57 -20.46 2.20
N LEU A 29 -1.40 -20.14 2.77
CA LEU A 29 -0.35 -19.34 2.15
C LEU A 29 0.78 -20.26 1.64
N ASN A 30 1.21 -20.03 0.38
CA ASN A 30 2.39 -20.66 -0.22
C ASN A 30 2.49 -22.19 -0.03
N GLY A 31 1.36 -22.90 -0.13
CA GLY A 31 1.29 -24.37 -0.16
C GLY A 31 1.50 -25.10 1.17
N ALA A 32 1.99 -24.45 2.23
CA ALA A 32 2.38 -25.14 3.48
C ALA A 32 1.85 -24.50 4.78
N THR A 33 1.59 -23.18 4.83
CA THR A 33 1.26 -22.50 6.08
C THR A 33 -0.19 -22.03 6.08
N PHE A 34 -0.95 -22.39 7.12
CA PHE A 34 -2.34 -21.97 7.27
C PHE A 34 -2.42 -20.71 8.14
N ILE A 35 -3.12 -19.68 7.66
CA ILE A 35 -3.58 -18.57 8.51
C ILE A 35 -4.95 -18.95 9.06
N ALA A 36 -5.07 -19.07 10.38
CA ALA A 36 -6.34 -19.23 11.06
C ALA A 36 -7.14 -17.91 10.98
N ILE A 37 -8.47 -17.99 10.87
CA ILE A 37 -9.36 -16.83 10.91
C ILE A 37 -10.27 -16.97 12.14
N PRO A 38 -10.39 -15.94 13.00
CA PRO A 38 -9.64 -14.68 12.98
C PRO A 38 -8.25 -14.81 13.65
N THR A 39 -7.24 -14.18 13.07
CA THR A 39 -5.91 -14.02 13.67
C THR A 39 -5.59 -12.54 13.85
N ALA A 40 -5.08 -12.16 15.01
CA ALA A 40 -4.69 -10.78 15.32
C ALA A 40 -3.32 -10.41 14.73
N SER A 41 -3.20 -9.18 14.22
CA SER A 41 -1.98 -8.60 13.65
C SER A 41 -1.93 -7.08 13.90
N GLU A 42 -0.74 -6.50 13.80
CA GLU A 42 -0.54 -5.05 13.77
C GLU A 42 -0.48 -4.60 12.31
N VAL A 43 -1.29 -3.60 11.94
CA VAL A 43 -1.41 -3.11 10.56
C VAL A 43 -1.40 -1.58 10.57
N ILE A 44 -0.92 -0.97 9.49
CA ILE A 44 -0.95 0.48 9.30
C ILE A 44 -2.35 1.06 9.53
N ASP A 45 -2.42 2.20 10.22
CA ASP A 45 -3.65 2.97 10.37
C ASP A 45 -3.85 3.91 9.18
N LYS A 46 -4.82 3.61 8.32
CA LYS A 46 -5.12 4.42 7.13
C LYS A 46 -5.61 5.83 7.45
N PHE A 47 -6.02 6.09 8.70
CA PHE A 47 -6.44 7.43 9.15
C PHE A 47 -5.29 8.22 9.78
N ARG A 48 -4.18 7.57 10.12
CA ARG A 48 -2.96 8.18 10.68
C ARG A 48 -1.76 7.27 10.39
N VAL A 49 -1.06 7.54 9.29
CA VAL A 49 0.01 6.66 8.80
C VAL A 49 1.24 6.59 9.71
N SER A 50 1.36 7.50 10.67
CA SER A 50 2.45 7.49 11.66
C SER A 50 2.30 6.44 12.76
N GLN A 51 1.19 5.70 12.81
CA GLN A 51 0.93 4.70 13.84
C GLN A 51 0.39 3.39 13.26
N MET A 52 0.57 2.31 14.02
CA MET A 52 -0.09 1.04 13.78
C MET A 52 -1.41 0.95 14.53
N ARG A 53 -2.20 -0.06 14.18
CA ARG A 53 -3.43 -0.43 14.88
C ARG A 53 -3.56 -1.95 14.93
N VAL A 54 -4.23 -2.44 15.98
CA VAL A 54 -4.59 -3.86 16.07
C VAL A 54 -5.76 -4.16 15.14
N GLY A 55 -5.61 -5.22 14.35
CA GLY A 55 -6.65 -5.71 13.45
C GLY A 55 -6.75 -7.23 13.45
N LYS A 56 -7.93 -7.72 13.03
CA LYS A 56 -8.20 -9.15 12.90
C LYS A 56 -8.38 -9.51 11.43
N ILE A 57 -7.60 -10.49 10.99
CA ILE A 57 -7.75 -11.06 9.65
C ILE A 57 -9.15 -11.68 9.56
N SER A 58 -9.90 -11.26 8.54
CA SER A 58 -11.28 -11.68 8.31
C SER A 58 -11.46 -12.42 6.99
N GLU A 59 -10.58 -12.21 6.03
CA GLU A 59 -10.65 -12.77 4.69
C GLU A 59 -9.24 -12.93 4.12
N VAL A 60 -9.03 -13.98 3.35
CA VAL A 60 -7.76 -14.24 2.64
C VAL A 60 -8.07 -14.70 1.21
N ILE A 61 -7.60 -13.94 0.22
CA ILE A 61 -7.76 -14.26 -1.20
C ILE A 61 -6.42 -14.09 -1.90
N GLY A 62 -5.86 -15.17 -2.44
CA GLY A 62 -4.62 -15.11 -3.22
C GLY A 62 -3.40 -14.55 -2.46
N GLY A 63 -3.38 -14.66 -1.12
CA GLY A 63 -2.34 -14.05 -0.27
C GLY A 63 -2.63 -12.60 0.16
N ARG A 64 -3.68 -11.97 -0.37
CA ARG A 64 -4.22 -10.70 0.13
C ARG A 64 -5.11 -10.95 1.34
N LEU A 65 -4.92 -10.16 2.37
CA LEU A 65 -5.60 -10.22 3.65
C LEU A 65 -6.54 -9.03 3.77
N LYS A 66 -7.79 -9.28 4.18
CA LYS A 66 -8.69 -8.23 4.67
C LYS A 66 -8.64 -8.19 6.18
N ILE A 67 -8.21 -7.06 6.73
CA ILE A 67 -8.01 -6.88 8.16
C ILE A 67 -9.01 -5.87 8.66
N ASN A 68 -9.90 -6.30 9.55
CA ASN A 68 -10.84 -5.40 10.21
C ASN A 68 -10.15 -4.77 11.42
N TYR A 69 -10.23 -3.45 11.55
CA TYR A 69 -9.68 -2.75 12.71
C TYR A 69 -10.50 -3.10 13.96
N GLU A 70 -9.81 -3.42 15.07
CA GLU A 70 -10.49 -3.87 16.29
C GLU A 70 -11.33 -2.76 16.92
N ASN A 71 -10.85 -1.52 16.87
CA ASN A 71 -11.46 -0.38 17.56
C ASN A 71 -12.27 0.54 16.64
N ILE A 72 -12.40 0.21 15.35
CA ILE A 72 -13.15 1.03 14.38
C ILE A 72 -14.12 0.14 13.60
N PRO A 73 -15.36 -0.05 14.09
CA PRO A 73 -16.33 -0.93 13.48
C PRO A 73 -16.62 -0.58 12.01
N GLY A 74 -16.62 -1.58 11.14
CA GLY A 74 -16.87 -1.43 9.70
C GLY A 74 -15.63 -1.03 8.89
N GLU A 75 -14.59 -0.53 9.54
CA GLU A 75 -13.35 -0.13 8.87
C GLU A 75 -12.37 -1.30 8.74
N HIS A 76 -11.74 -1.36 7.56
CA HIS A 76 -10.82 -2.40 7.20
C HIS A 76 -9.70 -1.89 6.29
N PHE A 77 -8.66 -2.72 6.15
CA PHE A 77 -7.52 -2.50 5.28
C PHE A 77 -7.20 -3.78 4.51
N TRP A 78 -6.88 -3.63 3.22
CA TRP A 78 -6.46 -4.74 2.37
C TRP A 78 -4.95 -4.69 2.16
N VAL A 79 -4.28 -5.81 2.37
CA VAL A 79 -2.82 -5.88 2.31
C VAL A 79 -2.35 -7.28 1.93
N HIS A 80 -1.25 -7.40 1.18
CA HIS A 80 -0.62 -8.70 0.97
C HIS A 80 0.09 -9.18 2.26
N HIS A 81 0.03 -10.47 2.58
CA HIS A 81 0.63 -11.01 3.83
C HIS A 81 2.15 -10.76 3.97
N ALA A 82 2.83 -10.55 2.83
CA ALA A 82 4.26 -10.24 2.74
C ALA A 82 4.56 -8.73 2.52
N SER A 83 3.58 -7.85 2.77
CA SER A 83 3.74 -6.40 2.71
C SER A 83 4.54 -5.85 3.89
N GLU A 84 5.14 -4.67 3.72
CA GLU A 84 5.79 -3.89 4.78
C GLU A 84 4.79 -3.16 5.69
N LEU A 85 3.48 -3.25 5.41
CA LEU A 85 2.40 -2.54 6.13
C LEU A 85 1.68 -3.38 7.19
N ILE A 86 2.13 -4.62 7.39
CA ILE A 86 1.51 -5.58 8.30
C ILE A 86 2.60 -6.38 9.04
N HIS A 87 2.40 -6.55 10.34
CA HIS A 87 3.39 -7.09 11.25
C HIS A 87 2.76 -8.03 12.29
N PRO A 88 3.57 -8.93 12.88
CA PRO A 88 3.11 -9.75 13.99
C PRO A 88 2.75 -8.89 15.20
N VAL A 89 1.88 -9.42 16.06
CA VAL A 89 1.62 -8.86 17.40
C VAL A 89 2.96 -8.67 18.13
N SER A 90 3.09 -7.55 18.84
CA SER A 90 4.29 -7.06 19.55
C SER A 90 5.32 -6.32 18.70
N TRP A 91 5.18 -6.26 17.38
CA TRP A 91 6.17 -5.61 16.52
C TRP A 91 6.40 -4.14 16.89
N SER A 92 5.35 -3.37 17.11
CA SER A 92 5.42 -1.96 17.52
C SER A 92 6.15 -1.80 18.85
N HIS A 93 5.90 -2.68 19.82
CA HIS A 93 6.62 -2.68 21.10
C HIS A 93 8.12 -2.98 20.91
N VAL A 94 8.45 -3.97 20.09
CA VAL A 94 9.84 -4.40 19.83
C VAL A 94 10.62 -3.34 19.08
N THR A 95 10.01 -2.69 18.08
CA THR A 95 10.67 -1.68 17.24
C THR A 95 10.66 -0.29 17.86
N GLY A 96 9.71 0.00 18.75
CA GLY A 96 9.45 1.33 19.28
C GLY A 96 8.54 2.18 18.40
N HIS A 97 7.83 1.56 17.45
CA HIS A 97 6.82 2.22 16.63
C HIS A 97 5.53 2.49 17.44
N GLU A 98 4.86 3.61 17.16
CA GLU A 98 3.58 3.95 17.81
C GLU A 98 2.48 2.95 17.40
N ILE A 99 1.61 2.61 18.34
CA ILE A 99 0.44 1.77 18.08
C ILE A 99 -0.74 2.27 18.90
N GLU A 100 -1.89 2.41 18.23
CA GLU A 100 -3.15 2.71 18.87
C GLU A 100 -3.86 1.40 19.23
N ALA A 101 -3.83 1.04 20.51
CA ALA A 101 -4.38 -0.19 21.05
C ALA A 101 -4.95 -0.01 22.47
N THR A 102 -5.70 -1.00 22.95
CA THR A 102 -6.25 -0.97 24.31
C THR A 102 -5.16 -1.22 25.35
N GLN A 103 -5.36 -0.76 26.59
CA GLN A 103 -4.44 -1.06 27.68
C GLN A 103 -4.31 -2.58 27.93
N GLU A 104 -5.39 -3.34 27.71
CA GLU A 104 -5.39 -4.80 27.78
C GLU A 104 -4.43 -5.41 26.75
N TYR A 105 -4.47 -4.95 25.49
CA TYR A 105 -3.54 -5.39 24.46
C TYR A 105 -2.08 -5.13 24.86
N HIS A 106 -1.78 -3.95 25.41
CA HIS A 106 -0.43 -3.65 25.87
C HIS A 106 0.04 -4.61 26.98
N ASN A 107 -0.83 -4.94 27.94
CA ASN A 107 -0.52 -5.90 28.99
C ASN A 107 -0.30 -7.31 28.43
N ASP A 108 -1.12 -7.72 27.46
CA ASP A 108 -0.99 -9.01 26.79
C ASP A 108 0.31 -9.12 25.99
N VAL A 109 0.72 -8.05 25.30
CA VAL A 109 2.01 -7.99 24.59
C VAL A 109 3.19 -8.14 25.55
N VAL A 110 3.17 -7.45 26.70
CA VAL A 110 4.23 -7.59 27.72
C VAL A 110 4.32 -9.04 28.20
N LYS A 111 3.18 -9.65 28.55
CA LYS A 111 3.12 -11.05 28.99
C LYS A 111 3.55 -12.02 27.89
N LEU A 112 3.18 -11.78 26.64
CA LEU A 112 3.57 -12.58 25.48
C LEU A 112 5.10 -12.61 25.34
N ILE A 113 5.74 -11.44 25.45
CA ILE A 113 7.20 -11.31 25.36
C ILE A 113 7.88 -12.01 26.54
N GLU A 114 7.37 -11.85 27.76
CA GLU A 114 7.94 -12.47 28.97
C GLU A 114 7.83 -14.00 28.97
N THR A 115 6.73 -14.54 28.46
CA THR A 115 6.43 -15.98 28.51
C THR A 115 6.81 -16.72 27.23
N ASN A 116 7.06 -16.00 26.13
CA ASN A 116 7.26 -16.55 24.79
C ASN A 116 6.15 -17.52 24.34
N SER A 117 4.92 -17.27 24.79
CA SER A 117 3.77 -18.18 24.62
C SER A 117 2.78 -17.65 23.59
N TYR A 118 2.97 -17.99 22.32
CA TYR A 118 2.03 -17.63 21.24
C TYR A 118 0.79 -18.53 21.27
N SER A 119 -0.40 -17.93 21.31
CA SER A 119 -1.66 -18.65 21.12
C SER A 119 -2.00 -18.78 19.63
N ALA A 120 -2.88 -19.72 19.28
CA ALA A 120 -3.34 -19.92 17.90
C ALA A 120 -4.13 -18.72 17.31
N SER A 121 -4.49 -17.72 18.13
CA SER A 121 -5.23 -16.52 17.71
C SER A 121 -4.31 -15.33 17.37
N ILE A 122 -3.00 -15.51 17.46
CA ILE A 122 -1.98 -14.47 17.24
C ILE A 122 -1.18 -14.82 15.99
N ALA A 123 -0.97 -13.83 15.11
CA ALA A 123 -0.11 -14.04 13.94
C ALA A 123 1.34 -14.14 14.40
N THR A 124 1.95 -15.29 14.20
CA THR A 124 3.35 -15.52 14.55
C THR A 124 4.29 -14.87 13.52
N PRO A 125 5.50 -14.45 13.91
CA PRO A 125 6.43 -13.76 13.00
C PRO A 125 6.76 -14.50 11.70
N ASP A 126 6.66 -15.84 11.69
CA ASP A 126 6.91 -16.68 10.51
C ASP A 126 5.84 -16.58 9.41
N LEU A 127 4.66 -16.01 9.71
CA LEU A 127 3.62 -15.73 8.72
C LEU A 127 3.93 -14.52 7.83
N PHE A 128 4.86 -13.66 8.27
CA PHE A 128 5.17 -12.38 7.65
C PHE A 128 6.45 -12.44 6.84
N ARG A 129 6.68 -11.39 6.05
CA ARG A 129 7.92 -11.22 5.30
C ARG A 129 9.11 -11.29 6.25
N LYS A 130 10.08 -12.16 5.92
CA LYS A 130 11.37 -12.19 6.61
C LYS A 130 12.17 -10.95 6.24
N ILE A 131 12.61 -10.23 7.26
CA ILE A 131 13.40 -9.01 7.11
C ILE A 131 14.88 -9.39 7.19
N PRO A 132 15.75 -8.79 6.36
CA PRO A 132 17.19 -8.95 6.50
C PRO A 132 17.64 -8.62 7.92
N LYS A 133 18.48 -9.47 8.53
CA LYS A 133 19.10 -9.13 9.81
C LYS A 133 20.15 -8.06 9.57
N ILE A 134 19.97 -6.90 10.17
CA ILE A 134 20.92 -5.79 10.13
C ILE A 134 21.78 -5.88 11.39
N SER A 135 23.11 -5.86 11.24
CA SER A 135 23.99 -5.75 12.40
C SER A 135 23.74 -4.41 13.11
N PRO A 136 23.83 -4.32 14.44
CA PRO A 136 23.79 -3.03 15.14
C PRO A 136 24.81 -2.01 14.61
N ASP A 137 25.92 -2.47 14.04
CA ASP A 137 26.95 -1.62 13.42
C ASP A 137 26.62 -1.20 11.98
N ASP A 138 25.60 -1.82 11.36
CA ASP A 138 25.16 -1.57 9.97
C ASP A 138 23.96 -0.59 9.89
N ASP A 139 23.40 -0.16 11.03
CA ASP A 139 22.27 0.78 11.08
C ASP A 139 22.78 2.23 10.96
N GLN A 140 22.89 2.71 9.73
CA GLN A 140 23.63 3.93 9.36
C GLN A 140 22.76 5.17 9.12
N PHE A 141 21.43 5.03 9.20
CA PHE A 141 20.54 6.16 9.10
C PHE A 141 20.50 6.97 10.40
N GLN A 142 20.50 8.29 10.28
CA GLN A 142 20.48 9.21 11.42
C GLN A 142 19.37 10.24 11.26
N GLU A 143 18.80 10.66 12.39
CA GLU A 143 17.80 11.72 12.43
C GLU A 143 18.33 13.00 11.77
N GLY A 144 17.48 13.66 10.99
CA GLY A 144 17.83 14.86 10.22
C GLY A 144 18.56 14.60 8.90
N GLN A 145 18.97 13.36 8.60
CA GLN A 145 19.48 13.03 7.27
C GLN A 145 18.38 13.14 6.22
N LYS A 146 18.74 13.66 5.04
CA LYS A 146 17.86 13.77 3.88
C LYS A 146 18.12 12.69 2.83
N LEU A 147 17.07 12.26 2.16
CA LEU A 147 17.07 11.26 1.09
C LEU A 147 15.92 11.52 0.11
N GLU A 148 15.80 10.71 -0.93
CA GLU A 148 14.64 10.70 -1.83
C GLU A 148 13.72 9.52 -1.51
N ALA A 149 12.40 9.71 -1.52
CA ALA A 149 11.46 8.62 -1.27
C ALA A 149 10.17 8.76 -2.09
N VAL A 150 9.54 7.62 -2.41
CA VAL A 150 8.17 7.62 -2.90
C VAL A 150 7.25 8.14 -1.80
N ASP A 151 6.38 9.09 -2.13
CA ASP A 151 5.42 9.62 -1.17
C ASP A 151 4.30 8.59 -0.90
N PRO A 152 4.15 8.10 0.34
CA PRO A 152 3.14 7.10 0.67
C PRO A 152 1.69 7.63 0.62
N LEU A 153 1.51 8.96 0.60
CA LEU A 153 0.20 9.63 0.45
C LEU A 153 -0.06 10.06 -0.99
N ASP A 154 0.95 10.01 -1.86
CA ASP A 154 0.86 10.26 -3.30
C ASP A 154 1.93 9.46 -4.04
N MET A 155 1.61 8.21 -4.34
CA MET A 155 2.52 7.25 -4.96
C MET A 155 2.98 7.66 -6.37
N SER A 156 2.43 8.74 -6.94
CA SER A 156 2.90 9.31 -8.22
C SER A 156 4.19 10.12 -8.06
N ARG A 157 4.55 10.50 -6.83
CA ARG A 157 5.66 11.42 -6.56
C ARG A 157 6.84 10.72 -5.90
N ILE A 158 8.04 11.13 -6.28
CA ILE A 158 9.26 10.93 -5.51
C ILE A 158 9.69 12.31 -5.03
N CYS A 159 9.93 12.46 -3.73
CA CYS A 159 10.16 13.74 -3.08
C CYS A 159 11.45 13.71 -2.24
N PRO A 160 12.08 14.86 -1.99
CA PRO A 160 12.97 15.02 -0.85
C PRO A 160 12.26 14.65 0.45
N ALA A 161 12.95 13.92 1.31
CA ALA A 161 12.41 13.45 2.56
C ALA A 161 13.47 13.51 3.66
N THR A 162 13.03 13.65 4.91
CA THR A 162 13.88 13.76 6.09
C THR A 162 13.57 12.62 7.07
N ILE A 163 14.63 12.00 7.60
CA ILE A 163 14.50 11.01 8.67
C ILE A 163 14.13 11.75 9.96
N GLY A 164 12.90 11.56 10.41
CA GLY A 164 12.38 12.19 11.61
C GLY A 164 12.78 11.46 12.88
N LYS A 165 12.71 10.13 12.89
CA LYS A 165 13.01 9.29 14.06
C LYS A 165 13.60 7.95 13.67
N VAL A 166 14.70 7.56 14.30
CA VAL A 166 15.26 6.21 14.12
C VAL A 166 14.62 5.24 15.11
N LEU A 167 14.17 4.08 14.62
CA LEU A 167 13.57 3.01 15.41
C LEU A 167 14.54 1.81 15.49
N LYS A 168 14.17 0.76 16.22
CA LYS A 168 14.99 -0.45 16.31
C LYS A 168 14.82 -1.32 15.07
N ASN A 169 15.78 -2.22 14.87
CA ASN A 169 15.77 -3.25 13.82
C ASN A 169 15.72 -2.66 12.40
N GLY A 170 16.44 -1.55 12.16
CA GLY A 170 16.57 -0.93 10.84
C GLY A 170 15.33 -0.18 10.36
N TYR A 171 14.34 0.05 11.22
CA TYR A 171 13.18 0.88 10.92
C TYR A 171 13.43 2.34 11.27
N PHE A 172 12.77 3.25 10.57
CA PHE A 172 12.75 4.67 10.89
C PHE A 172 11.49 5.34 10.37
N MET A 173 11.11 6.44 10.99
CA MET A 173 10.02 7.31 10.55
C MET A 173 10.58 8.37 9.61
N LEU A 174 10.00 8.47 8.43
CA LEU A 174 10.38 9.39 7.36
C LEU A 174 9.26 10.41 7.13
N SER A 175 9.63 11.67 7.00
CA SER A 175 8.74 12.77 6.63
C SER A 175 9.05 13.21 5.21
N ILE A 176 8.02 13.42 4.38
CA ILE A 176 8.18 14.05 3.07
C ILE A 176 8.36 15.56 3.28
N ASP A 177 9.42 16.14 2.71
CA ASP A 177 9.73 17.55 2.96
C ASP A 177 8.64 18.46 2.37
N GLY A 178 8.17 19.42 3.17
CA GLY A 178 7.03 20.27 2.81
C GLY A 178 5.67 19.63 3.05
N SER A 179 5.61 18.50 3.76
CA SER A 179 4.36 17.96 4.28
C SER A 179 3.75 18.86 5.37
N LEU A 180 2.44 18.70 5.60
CA LEU A 180 1.63 19.68 6.32
C LEU A 180 1.57 19.42 7.83
N ALA A 181 1.94 18.24 8.32
CA ALA A 181 1.73 17.89 9.72
C ALA A 181 2.96 18.22 10.59
N GLU A 182 2.87 19.32 11.34
CA GLU A 182 3.91 19.71 12.31
C GLU A 182 4.07 18.71 13.47
N ASP A 183 3.02 17.91 13.75
CA ASP A 183 2.99 16.92 14.82
C ASP A 183 3.55 15.54 14.43
N GLY A 184 4.00 15.40 13.18
CA GLY A 184 4.52 14.15 12.63
C GLY A 184 3.48 13.07 12.36
N SER A 185 2.19 13.42 12.32
CA SER A 185 1.11 12.47 11.99
C SER A 185 1.13 11.94 10.56
N ASP A 186 1.87 12.60 9.67
CA ASP A 186 2.11 12.20 8.28
C ASP A 186 3.44 11.45 8.08
N TRP A 187 4.21 11.22 9.16
CA TRP A 187 5.44 10.44 9.07
C TRP A 187 5.10 8.99 8.73
N PHE A 188 5.89 8.39 7.85
CA PHE A 188 5.69 7.02 7.41
C PHE A 188 6.88 6.14 7.81
N CYS A 189 6.59 4.94 8.27
CA CYS A 189 7.63 3.99 8.65
C CYS A 189 8.20 3.29 7.42
N TYR A 190 9.53 3.37 7.27
CA TYR A 190 10.28 2.59 6.30
C TYR A 190 11.30 1.71 7.02
N HIS A 191 11.55 0.54 6.45
CA HIS A 191 12.73 -0.24 6.80
C HIS A 191 13.90 0.18 5.90
N SER A 192 15.14 0.12 6.39
CA SER A 192 16.34 0.47 5.62
C SER A 192 16.54 -0.38 4.36
N SER A 193 15.95 -1.58 4.31
CA SER A 193 15.89 -2.42 3.11
C SER A 193 14.87 -1.98 2.06
N SER A 194 14.02 -1.00 2.37
CA SER A 194 12.88 -0.67 1.52
C SER A 194 13.37 -0.19 0.15
N ARG A 195 12.65 -0.61 -0.89
CA ARG A 195 12.98 -0.25 -2.27
C ARG A 195 12.34 1.06 -2.72
N LEU A 196 11.62 1.73 -1.82
CA LEU A 196 10.94 3.00 -2.06
C LEU A 196 11.67 4.21 -1.46
N ILE A 197 12.85 3.98 -0.87
CA ILE A 197 13.79 5.01 -0.41
C ILE A 197 15.09 4.94 -1.22
N PHE A 198 15.68 6.11 -1.49
CA PHE A 198 16.80 6.27 -2.39
C PHE A 198 17.80 7.32 -1.88
N PRO A 199 19.10 7.17 -2.21
CA PRO A 199 20.05 8.24 -1.96
C PRO A 199 19.69 9.48 -2.79
N ILE A 200 20.15 10.65 -2.34
CA ILE A 200 20.00 11.89 -3.13
C ILE A 200 20.55 11.72 -4.56
N ASN A 201 19.94 12.46 -5.50
CA ASN A 201 20.16 12.41 -6.95
C ASN A 201 19.72 11.10 -7.62
N PHE A 202 18.96 10.22 -6.95
CA PHE A 202 18.42 9.02 -7.60
C PHE A 202 17.51 9.39 -8.79
N CYS A 203 16.60 10.35 -8.59
CA CYS A 203 15.72 10.86 -9.63
C CYS A 203 16.49 11.46 -10.80
N GLU A 204 17.52 12.27 -10.54
CA GLU A 204 18.36 12.86 -11.57
C GLU A 204 19.06 11.80 -12.43
N ILE A 205 19.70 10.81 -11.79
CA ILE A 205 20.41 9.70 -12.45
C ILE A 205 19.44 8.90 -13.35
N ASN A 206 18.23 8.65 -12.85
CA ASN A 206 17.23 7.83 -13.54
C ASN A 206 16.27 8.63 -14.43
N LYS A 207 16.48 9.94 -14.58
CA LYS A 207 15.61 10.85 -15.35
C LYS A 207 14.14 10.80 -14.91
N ILE A 208 13.93 10.69 -13.61
CA ILE A 208 12.62 10.79 -12.98
C ILE A 208 12.45 12.24 -12.50
N PRO A 209 11.29 12.88 -12.73
CA PRO A 209 11.01 14.19 -12.14
C PRO A 209 10.94 14.08 -10.61
N LEU A 210 11.88 14.74 -9.92
CA LEU A 210 11.82 14.90 -8.47
C LEU A 210 10.78 15.98 -8.15
N SER A 211 9.81 15.66 -7.30
CA SER A 211 8.81 16.62 -6.82
C SER A 211 9.43 17.44 -5.70
N PRO A 212 9.63 18.76 -5.86
CA PRO A 212 10.18 19.59 -4.81
C PRO A 212 9.20 19.72 -3.62
N PRO A 213 9.67 20.17 -2.45
CA PRO A 213 8.79 20.48 -1.32
C PRO A 213 7.69 21.48 -1.74
N LEU A 214 6.48 21.34 -1.17
CA LEU A 214 5.27 22.04 -1.65
C LEU A 214 5.43 23.57 -1.79
N ASP A 215 6.19 24.20 -0.88
CA ASP A 215 6.42 25.65 -0.87
C ASP A 215 7.76 26.08 -1.46
N TYR A 216 8.52 25.15 -2.07
CA TYR A 216 9.84 25.45 -2.61
C TYR A 216 9.75 26.38 -3.84
N GLN A 217 10.50 27.49 -3.80
CA GLN A 217 10.49 28.49 -4.87
C GLN A 217 11.68 28.31 -5.81
N GLY A 218 11.37 28.17 -7.11
CA GLY A 218 12.36 28.05 -8.18
C GLY A 218 12.79 26.61 -8.45
N GLU A 219 13.88 26.46 -9.22
CA GLU A 219 14.42 25.14 -9.55
C GLU A 219 15.06 24.49 -8.33
N PHE A 220 14.71 23.23 -8.08
CA PHE A 220 15.26 22.46 -6.97
C PHE A 220 16.65 21.93 -7.30
N GLU A 221 17.59 22.17 -6.38
CA GLU A 221 18.95 21.64 -6.46
C GLU A 221 19.36 21.16 -5.07
N TRP A 222 19.71 19.86 -4.95
CA TRP A 222 20.11 19.26 -3.68
C TRP A 222 21.21 20.03 -2.96
N GLY A 223 22.24 20.48 -3.68
CA GLY A 223 23.35 21.24 -3.09
C GLY A 223 22.92 22.56 -2.45
N LYS A 224 22.00 23.28 -3.09
CA LYS A 224 21.40 24.51 -2.56
C LYS A 224 20.48 24.19 -1.38
N TYR A 225 19.60 23.21 -1.56
CA TYR A 225 18.61 22.83 -0.55
C TYR A 225 19.26 22.41 0.78
N LEU A 226 20.28 21.53 0.73
CA LEU A 226 21.03 21.08 1.91
C LEU A 226 21.71 22.24 2.66
N ARG A 227 22.20 23.26 1.95
CA ARG A 227 22.79 24.47 2.55
C ARG A 227 21.72 25.33 3.23
N GLU A 228 20.57 25.52 2.56
CA GLU A 228 19.45 26.32 3.09
C GLU A 228 18.84 25.69 4.35
N THR A 229 18.74 24.36 4.40
CA THR A 229 18.20 23.62 5.55
C THR A 229 19.24 23.24 6.59
N ASN A 230 20.53 23.54 6.37
CA ASN A 230 21.65 23.14 7.22
C ASN A 230 21.62 21.63 7.58
N SER A 231 21.36 20.80 6.58
CA SER A 231 21.18 19.35 6.76
C SER A 231 22.22 18.55 5.98
N VAL A 232 22.36 17.27 6.32
CA VAL A 232 23.21 16.32 5.62
C VAL A 232 22.36 15.28 4.89
N TYR A 233 22.92 14.62 3.88
CA TYR A 233 22.24 13.52 3.19
C TYR A 233 22.62 12.17 3.81
N ALA A 234 21.74 11.19 3.68
CA ALA A 234 22.05 9.82 4.04
C ALA A 234 23.12 9.24 3.07
N PRO A 235 24.23 8.66 3.57
CA PRO A 235 25.31 8.14 2.72
C PRO A 235 24.81 7.10 1.71
N ARG A 236 25.38 7.05 0.51
CA ARG A 236 24.90 6.14 -0.56
C ARG A 236 25.07 4.67 -0.18
N GLU A 237 26.08 4.37 0.62
CA GLU A 237 26.49 3.04 1.04
C GLU A 237 25.39 2.35 1.84
N VAL A 238 24.64 3.10 2.66
CA VAL A 238 23.56 2.56 3.51
C VAL A 238 22.42 1.94 2.69
N PHE A 239 22.20 2.44 1.46
CA PHE A 239 21.17 1.93 0.55
C PHE A 239 21.62 0.68 -0.21
N GLN A 240 22.93 0.44 -0.32
CA GLN A 240 23.51 -0.64 -1.13
C GLN A 240 23.72 -1.93 -0.32
N ILE A 241 23.95 -1.82 0.99
CA ILE A 241 24.20 -2.97 1.87
C ILE A 241 23.05 -3.99 1.83
N ILE A 242 21.84 -3.54 1.47
CA ILE A 242 20.61 -4.30 1.69
C ILE A 242 19.89 -4.65 0.37
N LYS A 243 20.25 -4.02 -0.75
CA LYS A 243 19.61 -4.26 -2.04
C LYS A 243 20.47 -5.23 -2.88
N GLU A 244 20.11 -6.51 -2.88
CA GLU A 244 20.61 -7.45 -3.89
C GLU A 244 20.36 -6.83 -5.28
N LYS A 245 21.35 -6.93 -6.19
CA LYS A 245 21.22 -6.45 -7.56
C LYS A 245 20.04 -7.15 -8.23
N THR A 246 18.91 -6.46 -8.25
CA THR A 246 17.68 -6.95 -8.85
C THR A 246 17.61 -6.38 -10.25
N THR A 247 17.57 -7.25 -11.25
CA THR A 247 17.30 -6.82 -12.62
C THR A 247 15.79 -6.67 -12.78
N ASN A 248 15.35 -5.51 -13.24
CA ASN A 248 13.95 -5.25 -13.50
C ASN A 248 13.49 -6.09 -14.70
N PRO A 249 12.52 -7.01 -14.54
CA PRO A 249 12.11 -7.91 -15.61
C PRO A 249 11.12 -7.28 -16.59
N PHE A 250 10.64 -6.06 -16.32
CA PHE A 250 9.57 -5.43 -17.09
C PHE A 250 10.09 -4.62 -18.27
N SER A 251 9.20 -4.42 -19.24
CA SER A 251 9.39 -3.51 -20.36
C SER A 251 8.19 -2.58 -20.49
N ILE A 252 8.42 -1.37 -20.97
CA ILE A 252 7.37 -0.38 -21.24
C ILE A 252 6.32 -1.00 -22.19
N GLY A 253 5.05 -0.77 -21.89
CA GLY A 253 3.90 -1.29 -22.64
C GLY A 253 3.44 -2.69 -22.22
N MET A 254 4.17 -3.38 -21.33
CA MET A 254 3.67 -4.64 -20.76
C MET A 254 2.40 -4.41 -19.95
N LYS A 255 1.45 -5.34 -20.07
CA LYS A 255 0.17 -5.35 -19.34
C LYS A 255 0.29 -6.21 -18.09
N ILE A 256 -0.27 -5.73 -16.99
CA ILE A 256 -0.27 -6.39 -15.68
C ILE A 256 -1.62 -6.17 -14.97
N GLU A 257 -1.85 -6.91 -13.89
CA GLU A 257 -2.88 -6.60 -12.90
C GLU A 257 -2.19 -5.95 -11.70
N ALA A 258 -2.63 -4.77 -11.28
CA ALA A 258 -1.95 -4.00 -10.21
C ALA A 258 -2.94 -3.49 -9.18
N VAL A 259 -2.53 -3.50 -7.91
CA VAL A 259 -3.30 -2.90 -6.82
C VAL A 259 -3.21 -1.38 -6.93
N ASP A 260 -4.33 -0.69 -6.77
CA ASP A 260 -4.30 0.75 -6.51
C ASP A 260 -3.87 0.99 -5.06
N MET A 261 -2.66 1.53 -4.84
CA MET A 261 -2.12 1.76 -3.50
C MET A 261 -2.89 2.83 -2.72
N MET A 262 -3.62 3.72 -3.40
CA MET A 262 -4.53 4.70 -2.78
C MET A 262 -5.88 4.08 -2.42
N ALA A 263 -6.24 2.98 -3.07
CA ALA A 263 -7.45 2.20 -2.79
C ALA A 263 -7.14 0.69 -2.76
N PRO A 264 -6.46 0.17 -1.70
CA PRO A 264 -5.88 -1.19 -1.70
C PRO A 264 -6.87 -2.36 -1.84
N HIS A 265 -8.17 -2.10 -1.85
CA HIS A 265 -9.21 -3.09 -2.13
C HIS A 265 -9.43 -3.32 -3.65
N LEU A 266 -8.86 -2.48 -4.51
CA LEU A 266 -8.96 -2.57 -5.96
C LEU A 266 -7.72 -3.24 -6.53
N VAL A 267 -7.94 -4.15 -7.49
CA VAL A 267 -6.91 -4.63 -8.42
C VAL A 267 -7.39 -4.27 -9.81
N CYS A 268 -6.59 -3.55 -10.57
CA CYS A 268 -6.96 -2.90 -11.81
C CYS A 268 -6.15 -3.44 -12.99
N VAL A 269 -6.74 -3.36 -14.19
CA VAL A 269 -5.98 -3.50 -15.44
C VAL A 269 -4.98 -2.34 -15.56
N ALA A 270 -3.71 -2.66 -15.75
CA ALA A 270 -2.66 -1.66 -15.78
C ALA A 270 -1.56 -1.95 -16.82
N THR A 271 -0.80 -0.91 -17.15
CA THR A 271 0.30 -0.91 -18.11
C THR A 271 1.57 -0.35 -17.49
N ILE A 272 2.72 -0.94 -17.82
CA ILE A 272 4.02 -0.36 -17.46
C ILE A 272 4.29 0.86 -18.35
N ALA A 273 4.24 2.07 -17.77
CA ALA A 273 4.49 3.33 -18.47
C ALA A 273 5.98 3.68 -18.54
N GLN A 274 6.74 3.36 -17.49
CA GLN A 274 8.18 3.63 -17.39
C GLN A 274 8.89 2.55 -16.58
N VAL A 275 10.17 2.35 -16.85
CA VAL A 275 11.07 1.46 -16.10
C VAL A 275 12.30 2.26 -15.71
N ALA A 276 12.66 2.27 -14.43
CA ALA A 276 13.78 3.04 -13.89
C ALA A 276 14.45 2.29 -12.73
N ASP A 277 15.63 1.72 -12.97
CA ASP A 277 16.31 0.81 -12.03
C ASP A 277 15.33 -0.30 -11.56
N SER A 278 15.14 -0.50 -10.24
CA SER A 278 14.17 -1.47 -9.73
C SER A 278 12.72 -0.96 -9.74
N LEU A 279 12.47 0.30 -10.07
CA LEU A 279 11.13 0.87 -10.12
C LEU A 279 10.46 0.69 -11.48
N ILE A 280 9.14 0.58 -11.43
CA ILE A 280 8.24 0.67 -12.56
C ILE A 280 7.21 1.77 -12.28
N ARG A 281 6.84 2.51 -13.33
CA ARG A 281 5.69 3.41 -13.31
C ARG A 281 4.50 2.64 -13.84
N VAL A 282 3.47 2.47 -13.02
CA VAL A 282 2.26 1.74 -13.36
C VAL A 282 1.16 2.72 -13.71
N HIS A 283 0.64 2.61 -14.94
CA HIS A 283 -0.51 3.36 -15.45
C HIS A 283 -1.76 2.49 -15.38
N PHE A 284 -2.84 3.01 -14.80
CA PHE A 284 -4.12 2.32 -14.74
C PHE A 284 -4.95 2.62 -15.99
N ASP A 285 -5.23 1.60 -16.80
CA ASP A 285 -5.79 1.79 -18.14
C ASP A 285 -7.14 2.55 -18.09
N GLY A 286 -7.23 3.63 -18.86
CA GLY A 286 -8.43 4.49 -18.94
C GLY A 286 -8.48 5.63 -17.90
N TRP A 287 -7.50 5.71 -16.99
CA TRP A 287 -7.36 6.82 -16.04
C TRP A 287 -6.33 7.86 -16.52
N SER A 288 -6.34 9.05 -15.91
CA SER A 288 -5.34 10.09 -16.16
C SER A 288 -3.96 9.64 -15.68
N ASP A 289 -2.90 10.17 -16.29
CA ASP A 289 -1.52 9.92 -15.87
C ASP A 289 -1.22 10.45 -14.45
N ASP A 290 -2.08 11.34 -13.93
CA ASP A 290 -2.04 11.83 -12.56
C ASP A 290 -2.25 10.71 -11.51
N PHE A 291 -2.82 9.56 -11.91
CA PHE A 291 -3.03 8.40 -11.05
C PHE A 291 -1.93 7.34 -11.20
N GLU A 292 -0.90 7.59 -12.01
CA GLU A 292 0.22 6.66 -12.13
C GLU A 292 0.98 6.50 -10.82
N GLN A 293 1.46 5.29 -10.54
CA GLN A 293 2.12 4.97 -9.28
C GLN A 293 3.52 4.42 -9.52
N TRP A 294 4.49 4.89 -8.74
CA TRP A 294 5.82 4.29 -8.65
C TRP A 294 5.75 3.05 -7.75
N ILE A 295 6.11 1.90 -8.31
CA ILE A 295 6.08 0.61 -7.62
C ILE A 295 7.41 -0.11 -7.83
N ASP A 296 7.92 -0.80 -6.82
CA ASP A 296 9.07 -1.69 -6.98
C ASP A 296 8.71 -2.91 -7.85
N CYS A 297 9.61 -3.33 -8.74
CA CYS A 297 9.40 -4.46 -9.64
C CYS A 297 9.25 -5.82 -8.94
N GLN A 298 9.56 -5.92 -7.64
CA GLN A 298 9.30 -7.11 -6.81
C GLN A 298 8.19 -6.87 -5.78
N SER A 299 7.39 -5.83 -5.96
CA SER A 299 6.26 -5.52 -5.09
C SER A 299 5.26 -6.67 -5.05
N THR A 300 4.64 -6.86 -3.89
CA THR A 300 3.55 -7.84 -3.69
C THR A 300 2.19 -7.34 -4.20
N ASN A 301 2.18 -6.16 -4.83
CA ASN A 301 1.00 -5.46 -5.33
C ASN A 301 0.90 -5.45 -6.86
N ILE A 302 1.78 -6.18 -7.56
CA ILE A 302 1.71 -6.41 -9.00
C ILE A 302 1.57 -7.91 -9.27
N TYR A 303 0.71 -8.26 -10.23
CA TYR A 303 0.35 -9.64 -10.54
C TYR A 303 0.38 -9.88 -12.05
N PRO A 304 0.66 -11.13 -12.47
CA PRO A 304 0.54 -11.50 -13.89
C PRO A 304 -0.92 -11.45 -14.34
N ILE A 305 -1.14 -11.27 -15.64
CA ILE A 305 -2.48 -11.34 -16.24
C ILE A 305 -3.12 -12.70 -15.94
N GLY A 306 -4.37 -12.68 -15.50
CA GLY A 306 -5.15 -13.85 -15.12
C GLY A 306 -5.04 -14.20 -13.63
N TRP A 307 -4.31 -13.44 -12.82
CA TRP A 307 -4.19 -13.69 -11.39
C TRP A 307 -5.54 -13.52 -10.67
N CYS A 308 -6.26 -12.44 -10.94
CA CYS A 308 -7.59 -12.18 -10.38
C CYS A 308 -8.57 -13.31 -10.71
N GLU A 309 -8.59 -13.78 -11.97
CA GLU A 309 -9.40 -14.93 -12.39
C GLU A 309 -8.99 -16.20 -11.63
N LEU A 310 -7.69 -16.47 -11.54
CA LEU A 310 -7.14 -17.66 -10.88
C LEU A 310 -7.50 -17.75 -9.40
N VAL A 311 -7.39 -16.64 -8.66
CA VAL A 311 -7.60 -16.63 -7.21
C VAL A 311 -9.03 -16.24 -6.80
N GLY A 312 -9.87 -15.86 -7.76
CA GLY A 312 -11.23 -15.38 -7.52
C GLY A 312 -11.29 -13.96 -6.93
N TYR A 313 -10.31 -13.10 -7.23
CA TYR A 313 -10.33 -11.69 -6.86
C TYR A 313 -10.99 -10.86 -7.96
N LYS A 314 -11.72 -9.79 -7.58
CA LYS A 314 -12.34 -8.89 -8.57
C LYS A 314 -11.28 -8.06 -9.29
N LEU A 315 -11.25 -8.16 -10.62
CA LEU A 315 -10.47 -7.26 -11.48
C LEU A 315 -11.33 -6.07 -11.90
N GLU A 316 -10.84 -4.86 -11.67
CA GLU A 316 -11.46 -3.64 -12.16
C GLU A 316 -11.10 -3.42 -13.63
N PRO A 317 -12.10 -3.31 -14.53
CA PRO A 317 -11.85 -3.06 -15.94
C PRO A 317 -11.34 -1.64 -16.18
N PRO A 318 -10.75 -1.36 -17.35
CA PRO A 318 -10.39 0.00 -17.73
C PRO A 318 -11.58 0.95 -17.65
N LYS A 319 -11.34 2.20 -17.22
CA LYS A 319 -12.40 3.21 -17.20
C LYS A 319 -12.86 3.48 -18.63
N GLN A 320 -14.17 3.38 -18.87
CA GLN A 320 -14.73 3.71 -20.17
C GLN A 320 -14.71 5.23 -20.39
N PRO A 321 -14.42 5.71 -21.62
CA PRO A 321 -14.58 7.12 -21.94
C PRO A 321 -16.04 7.51 -21.66
N GLU A 322 -16.25 8.57 -20.89
CA GLU A 322 -17.58 9.13 -20.71
C GLU A 322 -18.13 9.48 -22.10
N GLN A 323 -19.19 8.79 -22.53
CA GLN A 323 -19.90 9.19 -23.73
C GLN A 323 -20.53 10.56 -23.42
N GLU A 324 -20.01 11.62 -24.03
CA GLU A 324 -20.70 12.90 -24.10
C GLU A 324 -22.07 12.65 -24.76
N ASN A 325 -23.11 12.51 -23.94
CA ASN A 325 -24.49 12.58 -24.39
C ASN A 325 -24.74 14.00 -24.91
N THR A 326 -24.46 14.20 -26.18
CA THR A 326 -24.92 15.34 -26.98
C THR A 326 -26.42 15.18 -27.25
N GLU A 327 -27.24 15.27 -26.20
CA GLU A 327 -28.67 15.48 -26.38
C GLU A 327 -28.93 16.94 -26.76
N THR A 328 -28.90 17.16 -28.07
CA THR A 328 -29.50 18.29 -28.76
C THR A 328 -30.94 18.54 -28.30
N THR A 329 -31.18 19.60 -27.53
CA THR A 329 -32.52 20.20 -27.40
C THR A 329 -32.62 21.45 -28.28
N LYS A 330 -32.92 21.23 -29.57
CA LYS A 330 -33.57 22.22 -30.43
C LYS A 330 -35.06 21.90 -30.55
N ARG A 331 -35.91 22.66 -29.85
CA ARG A 331 -37.34 22.94 -30.12
C ARG A 331 -37.82 23.86 -28.98
N SER A 332 -38.41 25.04 -29.15
CA SER A 332 -38.79 25.85 -30.31
C SER A 332 -39.20 27.23 -29.75
N SER A 333 -38.82 28.31 -30.43
CA SER A 333 -39.34 29.65 -30.20
C SER A 333 -40.87 29.75 -30.31
N LYS A 334 -41.54 30.31 -29.31
CA LYS A 334 -42.83 31.04 -29.48
C LYS A 334 -42.87 32.25 -28.55
N LYS A 335 -42.81 33.44 -29.16
CA LYS A 335 -43.18 34.73 -28.57
C LYS A 335 -44.71 34.81 -28.42
N SER A 336 -45.19 35.42 -27.33
CA SER A 336 -46.42 36.24 -27.37
C SER A 336 -46.36 37.39 -26.36
N ASN A 337 -46.61 38.59 -26.88
CA ASN A 337 -46.62 39.90 -26.24
C ASN A 337 -47.77 40.12 -25.23
N ASN A 338 -47.48 41.02 -24.27
CA ASN A 338 -48.20 42.26 -23.93
C ASN A 338 -49.10 42.40 -22.70
N ARG A 339 -48.98 43.64 -22.13
CA ARG A 339 -49.85 44.44 -21.23
C ARG A 339 -49.50 44.36 -19.73
N LYS A 340 -49.24 45.46 -19.00
CA LYS A 340 -49.80 46.83 -19.05
C LYS A 340 -48.83 47.87 -18.44
N SER A 341 -48.84 49.07 -19.03
CA SER A 341 -48.37 50.34 -18.45
C SER A 341 -49.39 50.93 -17.48
N ASN A 342 -48.92 51.50 -16.35
CA ASN A 342 -49.31 52.82 -15.82
C ASN A 342 -48.53 53.09 -14.51
N LYS A 343 -47.56 54.01 -14.49
CA LYS A 343 -47.64 55.48 -14.28
C LYS A 343 -47.63 55.90 -12.79
N ARG A 344 -46.51 56.55 -12.40
CA ARG A 344 -46.37 57.74 -11.51
C ARG A 344 -46.78 57.55 -10.02
N LYS A 345 -45.97 57.93 -9.01
CA LYS A 345 -45.41 59.27 -8.73
C LYS A 345 -44.34 59.18 -7.60
N ARG A 346 -43.43 60.17 -7.60
CA ARG A 346 -42.35 60.48 -6.64
C ARG A 346 -42.82 60.96 -5.25
N LEU A 347 -41.82 61.11 -4.37
CA LEU A 347 -41.71 61.84 -3.09
C LEU A 347 -42.24 61.06 -1.89
N THR A 348 -41.49 60.87 -0.81
CA THR A 348 -40.43 61.69 -0.19
C THR A 348 -39.26 60.86 0.32
#